data_AF-A0A2E5MA03-F1
#
_entry.id   AF-A0A2E5MA03-F1
#
_cell.length_a   1.000
_cell.length_b   1.000
_cell.length_c   1.000
_cell.angle_alpha   90.00
_cell.angle_beta   90.00
_cell.angle_gamma   90.00
#
_symmetry.space_group_name_H-M   'P 1'
#
loop_
_entity.id
_entity.type
_entity.pdbx_description
1 polymer ?
#
loop_
_entity_poly.entity_id
_entity_poly.type
_entity_poly.pdbx_seq_one_letter_code
_entity_poly.pdbx_strand_id
1 'polypeptide(L)'
;MVNAAALPRRWVVQGGKRLLRGIGRFQAARSKVGTGPFLDPAEFPWVGEFESRLEDIQRELEQVLERPEEIPAFHQLSPDQKRISKGENWKTFAFCVFGIKLEENCARCPATVEALERLPGLQNAWFSILAPQYHIPPHKGPTRAVIRVHLPLVVPEAADDCWLRVDDQVRSWKVGQCMLFDDTYEHEVRNDTDDMRVVLFVDVDRPSDLVGRWFNRLIVALVRSSAYVKDPLNNLAAWNRRNRAADQGS
;
A
#
# COMPACT_ATOMS: atom_id res chain seq x y z
N MET A 1 32.88 10.20 35.25
CA MET A 1 32.12 9.33 34.33
C MET A 1 30.64 9.46 34.69
N VAL A 2 29.86 10.21 33.92
CA VAL A 2 28.43 10.41 34.19
C VAL A 2 27.66 9.27 33.56
N ASN A 3 27.02 8.46 34.40
CA ASN A 3 26.20 7.32 34.00
C ASN A 3 24.88 7.87 33.43
N ALA A 4 24.67 7.76 32.12
CA ALA A 4 23.42 8.16 31.48
C ALA A 4 22.33 7.18 31.89
N ALA A 5 21.48 7.59 32.84
CA ALA A 5 20.32 6.80 33.25
C ALA A 5 19.41 6.58 32.03
N ALA A 6 19.31 5.33 31.57
CA ALA A 6 18.39 4.95 30.52
C ALA A 6 16.95 5.24 30.96
N LEU A 7 16.25 6.10 30.21
CA LEU A 7 14.84 6.42 30.46
C LEU A 7 14.01 5.14 30.52
N PRO A 8 13.07 4.99 31.47
CA PRO A 8 12.34 3.74 31.61
C PRO A 8 11.49 3.49 30.35
N ARG A 9 11.64 2.32 29.74
CA ARG A 9 11.05 1.90 28.45
C ARG A 9 9.56 2.27 28.29
N ARG A 10 8.78 2.24 29.38
CA ARG A 10 7.37 2.62 29.41
C ARG A 10 7.13 4.10 29.05
N TRP A 11 7.98 5.02 29.53
CA TRP A 11 7.88 6.45 29.26
C TRP A 11 8.29 6.79 27.83
N VAL A 12 9.30 6.09 27.29
CA VAL A 12 9.69 6.19 25.88
C VAL A 12 8.55 5.75 24.96
N VAL A 13 7.91 4.61 25.26
CA VAL A 13 6.77 4.10 24.47
C VAL A 13 5.56 5.03 24.58
N GLN A 14 5.23 5.53 25.78
CA GLN A 14 4.09 6.42 25.96
C GLN A 14 4.32 7.81 25.35
N GLY A 15 5.55 8.32 25.43
CA GLY A 15 5.99 9.54 24.75
C GLY A 15 5.88 9.40 23.22
N GLY A 16 6.39 8.29 22.67
CA GLY A 16 6.27 7.97 21.24
C GLY A 16 4.81 7.90 20.78
N LYS A 17 3.92 7.23 21.52
CA LYS A 17 2.49 7.18 21.21
C LYS A 17 1.81 8.55 21.26
N ARG A 18 2.23 9.45 22.17
CA ARG A 18 1.72 10.82 22.22
C ARG A 18 2.22 11.64 21.04
N LEU A 19 3.49 11.50 20.67
CA LEU A 19 4.10 12.16 19.52
C LEU A 19 3.38 11.75 18.21
N LEU A 20 3.23 10.44 17.95
CA LEU A 20 2.55 9.94 16.76
C LEU A 20 1.10 10.44 16.65
N ARG A 21 0.36 10.50 17.77
CA ARG A 21 -0.98 11.10 17.81
C ARG A 21 -0.97 12.61 17.56
N GLY A 22 0.08 13.31 18.00
CA GLY A 22 0.29 14.73 17.70
C GLY A 22 0.53 14.97 16.22
N ILE A 23 1.42 14.17 15.61
CA ILE A 23 1.70 14.17 14.17
C ILE A 23 0.41 13.93 13.38
N GLY A 24 -0.34 12.87 13.70
CA GLY A 24 -1.60 12.57 13.01
C GLY A 24 -2.63 13.70 13.10
N ARG A 25 -2.81 14.31 14.28
CA ARG A 25 -3.70 15.48 14.45
C ARG A 25 -3.25 16.69 13.63
N PHE A 26 -1.94 16.95 13.59
CA PHE A 26 -1.39 18.03 12.77
C PHE A 26 -1.64 17.79 11.29
N GLN A 27 -1.40 16.57 10.79
CA GLN A 27 -1.64 16.21 9.40
C GLN A 27 -3.13 16.34 9.03
N ALA A 28 -4.02 15.86 9.90
CA ALA A 28 -5.46 15.99 9.69
C ALA A 28 -5.91 17.46 9.64
N ALA A 29 -5.43 18.31 10.56
CA ALA A 29 -5.76 19.73 10.59
C ALA A 29 -5.27 20.53 9.37
N ARG A 30 -4.33 19.97 8.59
CA ARG A 30 -3.75 20.60 7.40
C ARG A 30 -4.20 19.96 6.09
N SER A 31 -5.04 18.92 6.16
CA SER A 31 -5.56 18.24 4.98
C SER A 31 -6.59 19.13 4.26
N LYS A 32 -6.59 19.06 2.93
CA LYS A 32 -7.56 19.73 2.06
C LYS A 32 -8.73 18.84 1.63
N VAL A 33 -8.71 17.58 2.04
CA VAL A 33 -9.72 16.58 1.76
C VAL A 33 -10.23 16.00 3.08
N GLY A 34 -11.26 15.17 3.02
CA GLY A 34 -11.79 14.43 4.14
C GLY A 34 -10.71 13.75 5.00
N THR A 35 -10.97 13.63 6.29
CA THR A 35 -10.09 12.95 7.26
C THR A 35 -10.79 11.76 7.92
N GLY A 36 -11.96 11.36 7.42
CA GLY A 36 -12.65 10.15 7.82
C GLY A 36 -11.92 8.87 7.38
N PRO A 37 -12.42 7.70 7.81
CA PRO A 37 -11.82 6.41 7.47
C PRO A 37 -11.86 6.14 5.96
N PHE A 38 -13.01 6.34 5.31
CA PHE A 38 -13.14 6.35 3.86
C PHE A 38 -13.25 7.79 3.33
N LEU A 39 -12.72 8.02 2.14
CA LEU A 39 -12.72 9.32 1.46
C LEU A 39 -13.63 9.25 0.23
N ASP A 40 -14.22 10.38 -0.14
CA ASP A 40 -15.07 10.45 -1.32
C ASP A 40 -14.19 10.59 -2.58
N PRO A 41 -14.26 9.66 -3.55
CA PRO A 41 -13.50 9.77 -4.79
C PRO A 41 -13.75 11.08 -5.56
N ALA A 42 -14.91 11.73 -5.37
CA ALA A 42 -15.22 13.02 -5.99
C ALA A 42 -14.31 14.17 -5.51
N GLU A 43 -13.64 14.03 -4.37
CA GLU A 43 -12.64 14.99 -3.88
C GLU A 43 -11.32 14.95 -4.70
N PHE A 44 -11.17 13.98 -5.59
CA PHE A 44 -9.93 13.68 -6.32
C PHE A 44 -10.15 13.73 -7.84
N PRO A 45 -9.82 14.85 -8.52
CA PRO A 45 -10.12 15.05 -9.94
C PRO A 45 -9.50 14.02 -10.89
N TRP A 46 -8.43 13.35 -10.48
CA TRP A 46 -7.72 12.35 -11.27
C TRP A 46 -8.37 10.96 -11.24
N VAL A 47 -9.33 10.70 -10.33
CA VAL A 47 -9.90 9.35 -10.15
C VAL A 47 -10.56 8.85 -11.42
N GLY A 48 -11.41 9.66 -12.07
CA GLY A 48 -12.14 9.21 -13.27
C GLY A 48 -11.20 8.85 -14.43
N GLU A 49 -10.11 9.61 -14.60
CA GLU A 49 -9.09 9.28 -15.61
C GLU A 49 -8.36 7.98 -15.24
N PHE A 50 -8.03 7.79 -13.97
CA PHE A 50 -7.36 6.58 -13.50
C PHE A 50 -8.24 5.33 -13.65
N GLU A 51 -9.53 5.43 -13.31
CA GLU A 51 -10.52 4.37 -13.52
C GLU A 51 -10.70 4.04 -15.02
N SER A 52 -10.61 5.02 -15.92
CA SER A 52 -10.70 4.77 -17.37
C SER A 52 -9.56 3.92 -17.95
N ARG A 53 -8.50 3.68 -17.17
CA ARG A 53 -7.36 2.82 -17.56
C ARG A 53 -7.55 1.36 -17.16
N LEU A 54 -8.70 1.00 -16.60
CA LEU A 54 -8.99 -0.33 -16.07
C LEU A 54 -8.62 -1.47 -17.03
N GLU A 55 -9.11 -1.41 -18.28
CA GLU A 55 -8.92 -2.50 -19.25
C GLU A 55 -7.44 -2.69 -19.62
N ASP A 56 -6.70 -1.59 -19.76
CA ASP A 56 -5.25 -1.64 -20.03
C ASP A 56 -4.50 -2.30 -18.87
N ILE A 57 -4.83 -1.90 -17.63
CA ILE A 57 -4.21 -2.42 -16.41
C ILE A 57 -4.57 -3.91 -16.21
N GLN A 58 -5.81 -4.30 -16.49
CA GLN A 58 -6.25 -5.70 -16.39
C GLN A 58 -5.50 -6.61 -17.37
N ARG A 59 -5.30 -6.18 -18.63
CA ARG A 59 -4.53 -6.96 -19.62
C ARG A 59 -3.10 -7.22 -19.17
N GLU A 60 -2.44 -6.23 -18.57
CA GLU A 60 -1.09 -6.40 -18.06
C GLU A 60 -1.05 -7.25 -16.79
N LEU A 61 -2.09 -7.14 -15.94
CA LEU A 61 -2.25 -8.03 -14.79
C LEU A 61 -2.38 -9.49 -15.25
N GLU A 62 -3.18 -9.79 -16.27
CA GLU A 62 -3.34 -11.15 -16.81
C GLU A 62 -1.99 -11.77 -17.18
N GLN A 63 -1.13 -11.02 -17.89
CA GLN A 63 0.23 -11.46 -18.25
C GLN A 63 1.12 -11.69 -17.02
N VAL A 64 0.99 -10.85 -15.99
CA VAL A 64 1.71 -11.03 -14.72
C VAL A 64 1.26 -12.31 -14.01
N LEU A 65 -0.04 -12.63 -14.08
CA LEU A 65 -0.64 -13.80 -13.43
C LEU A 65 -0.37 -15.12 -14.16
N GLU A 66 0.19 -15.12 -15.37
CA GLU A 66 0.66 -16.33 -16.05
C GLU A 66 1.85 -16.99 -15.33
N ARG A 67 2.61 -16.22 -14.53
CA ARG A 67 3.78 -16.68 -13.78
C ARG A 67 3.70 -16.31 -12.29
N PRO A 68 2.70 -16.82 -11.56
CA PRO A 68 2.43 -16.38 -10.19
C PRO A 68 3.56 -16.75 -9.21
N GLU A 69 4.39 -17.74 -9.52
CA GLU A 69 5.59 -18.13 -8.77
C GLU A 69 6.71 -17.09 -8.80
N GLU A 70 6.75 -16.23 -9.83
CA GLU A 70 7.70 -15.12 -9.88
C GLU A 70 7.30 -13.97 -8.95
N ILE A 71 6.06 -13.95 -8.45
CA ILE A 71 5.53 -12.88 -7.61
C ILE A 71 5.79 -13.22 -6.13
N PRO A 72 6.60 -12.41 -5.43
CA PRO A 72 6.90 -12.67 -4.03
C PRO A 72 5.67 -12.44 -3.13
N ALA A 73 5.60 -13.22 -2.06
CA ALA A 73 4.66 -12.98 -0.97
C ALA A 73 5.06 -11.71 -0.18
N PHE A 74 4.09 -10.96 0.33
CA PHE A 74 4.33 -9.64 0.94
C PHE A 74 5.32 -9.70 2.12
N HIS A 75 5.26 -10.73 2.97
CA HIS A 75 6.21 -10.90 4.09
C HIS A 75 7.65 -11.22 3.66
N GLN A 76 7.85 -11.71 2.43
CA GLN A 76 9.18 -11.89 1.86
C GLN A 76 9.79 -10.54 1.48
N LEU A 77 8.95 -9.55 1.17
CA LEU A 77 9.35 -8.17 0.94
C LEU A 77 9.54 -7.46 2.28
N SER A 78 8.51 -7.38 3.11
CA SER A 78 8.56 -6.71 4.42
C SER A 78 8.55 -7.73 5.57
N PRO A 79 9.71 -8.10 6.15
CA PRO A 79 9.78 -9.11 7.21
C PRO A 79 9.03 -8.67 8.48
N ASP A 80 8.94 -7.37 8.72
CA ASP A 80 8.18 -6.76 9.82
C ASP A 80 6.68 -7.09 9.74
N GLN A 81 6.19 -7.48 8.55
CA GLN A 81 4.79 -7.80 8.30
C GLN A 81 4.48 -9.31 8.26
N LYS A 82 5.41 -10.16 8.70
CA LYS A 82 5.17 -11.62 8.91
C LYS A 82 3.96 -11.93 9.79
N ARG A 83 3.54 -10.99 10.63
CA ARG A 83 2.33 -11.15 11.45
C ARG A 83 1.04 -11.14 10.63
N ILE A 84 1.04 -10.49 9.46
CA ILE A 84 -0.16 -10.23 8.67
C ILE A 84 -0.13 -10.87 7.27
N SER A 85 1.05 -11.23 6.75
CA SER A 85 1.23 -12.05 5.55
C SER A 85 1.87 -13.39 5.93
N LYS A 86 1.21 -14.49 5.56
CA LYS A 86 1.63 -15.87 5.82
C LYS A 86 1.53 -16.71 4.54
N GLY A 87 2.52 -17.57 4.31
CA GLY A 87 2.56 -18.44 3.13
C GLY A 87 2.46 -17.65 1.83
N GLU A 88 1.90 -18.25 0.80
CA GLU A 88 1.74 -17.64 -0.53
C GLU A 88 0.41 -16.88 -0.70
N ASN A 89 -0.30 -16.60 0.40
CA ASN A 89 -1.70 -16.15 0.37
C ASN A 89 -1.88 -14.65 0.09
N TRP A 90 -0.80 -13.88 0.17
CA TRP A 90 -0.83 -12.46 -0.16
C TRP A 90 0.43 -12.09 -0.93
N LYS A 91 0.27 -11.98 -2.26
CA LYS A 91 1.34 -11.71 -3.22
C LYS A 91 1.36 -10.25 -3.66
N THR A 92 2.54 -9.75 -4.01
CA THR A 92 2.74 -8.33 -4.31
C THR A 92 3.69 -8.14 -5.48
N PHE A 93 3.15 -7.64 -6.59
CA PHE A 93 3.93 -7.25 -7.77
C PHE A 93 4.11 -5.74 -7.77
N ALA A 94 5.26 -5.25 -7.29
CA ALA A 94 5.46 -3.82 -7.04
C ALA A 94 6.09 -3.06 -8.21
N PHE A 95 5.53 -1.88 -8.48
CA PHE A 95 6.00 -0.91 -9.48
C PHE A 95 6.84 0.18 -8.83
N CYS A 96 6.41 0.67 -7.66
CA CYS A 96 7.18 1.63 -6.89
C CYS A 96 6.96 1.48 -5.39
N VAL A 97 8.00 1.81 -4.63
CA VAL A 97 7.97 1.83 -3.16
C VAL A 97 8.63 3.13 -2.68
N PHE A 98 7.85 3.98 -2.00
CA PHE A 98 8.22 5.35 -1.61
C PHE A 98 8.89 6.18 -2.73
N GLY A 99 8.30 6.12 -3.92
CA GLY A 99 8.71 6.82 -5.13
C GLY A 99 9.93 6.22 -5.84
N ILE A 100 10.47 5.09 -5.35
CA ILE A 100 11.55 4.37 -6.02
C ILE A 100 10.92 3.33 -6.95
N LYS A 101 11.16 3.47 -8.25
CA LYS A 101 10.65 2.56 -9.28
C LYS A 101 11.39 1.23 -9.29
N LEU A 102 10.65 0.19 -9.67
CA LEU A 102 11.16 -1.13 -9.97
C LEU A 102 11.13 -1.34 -11.47
N GLU A 103 12.19 -0.89 -12.13
CA GLU A 103 12.29 -0.80 -13.60
C GLU A 103 11.88 -2.08 -14.32
N GLU A 104 12.19 -3.24 -13.74
CA GLU A 104 11.89 -4.55 -14.32
C GLU A 104 10.39 -4.85 -14.35
N ASN A 105 9.71 -4.57 -13.24
CA ASN A 105 8.26 -4.75 -13.14
C ASN A 105 7.54 -3.67 -13.93
N CYS A 106 8.06 -2.45 -13.92
CA CYS A 106 7.57 -1.35 -14.74
C CYS A 106 7.64 -1.67 -16.24
N ALA A 107 8.74 -2.27 -16.71
CA ALA A 107 8.90 -2.65 -18.11
C ALA A 107 7.92 -3.74 -18.56
N ARG A 108 7.41 -4.56 -17.64
CA ARG A 108 6.38 -5.58 -17.91
C ARG A 108 4.97 -5.02 -17.98
N CYS A 109 4.73 -3.85 -17.41
CA CYS A 109 3.39 -3.23 -17.35
C CYS A 109 3.44 -1.74 -17.75
N PRO A 110 3.87 -1.41 -18.98
CA PRO A 110 4.03 -0.02 -19.42
C PRO A 110 2.74 0.83 -19.34
N ALA A 111 1.57 0.27 -19.66
CA ALA A 111 0.30 1.00 -19.60
C ALA A 111 -0.12 1.29 -18.15
N THR A 112 0.10 0.34 -17.24
CA THR A 112 -0.09 0.55 -15.80
C THR A 112 0.85 1.64 -15.28
N VAL A 113 2.12 1.63 -15.70
CA VAL A 113 3.08 2.67 -15.32
C VAL A 113 2.64 4.03 -15.84
N GLU A 114 2.19 4.13 -17.09
CA GLU A 114 1.67 5.38 -17.66
C GLU A 114 0.49 5.93 -16.83
N ALA A 115 -0.44 5.06 -16.42
CA ALA A 115 -1.56 5.45 -15.56
C ALA A 115 -1.09 5.95 -14.19
N LEU A 116 -0.13 5.25 -13.57
CA LEU A 116 0.43 5.58 -12.26
C LEU A 116 1.21 6.91 -12.28
N GLU A 117 1.95 7.21 -13.34
CA GLU A 117 2.75 8.44 -13.46
C GLU A 117 1.91 9.72 -13.52
N ARG A 118 0.63 9.60 -13.89
CA ARG A 118 -0.31 10.72 -13.89
C ARG A 118 -0.86 11.04 -12.50
N LEU A 119 -0.65 10.16 -11.51
CA LEU A 119 -1.14 10.36 -10.15
C LEU A 119 -0.30 11.37 -9.37
N PRO A 120 -0.93 12.30 -8.62
CA PRO A 120 -0.21 13.33 -7.90
C PRO A 120 0.54 12.75 -6.70
N GLY A 121 1.87 12.88 -6.71
CA GLY A 121 2.69 12.48 -5.56
C GLY A 121 2.64 10.98 -5.27
N LEU A 122 2.69 10.15 -6.31
CA LEU A 122 2.76 8.71 -6.20
C LEU A 122 3.89 8.27 -5.24
N GLN A 123 3.53 7.53 -4.19
CA GLN A 123 4.49 6.97 -3.23
C GLN A 123 4.66 5.48 -3.42
N ASN A 124 3.56 4.72 -3.44
CA ASN A 124 3.60 3.27 -3.53
C ASN A 124 2.64 2.80 -4.61
N ALA A 125 3.01 1.75 -5.35
CA ALA A 125 2.11 1.09 -6.28
C ALA A 125 2.48 -0.38 -6.49
N TRP A 126 1.48 -1.25 -6.42
CA TRP A 126 1.62 -2.68 -6.73
C TRP A 126 0.28 -3.35 -7.01
N PHE A 127 0.33 -4.47 -7.75
CA PHE A 127 -0.78 -5.41 -7.72
C PHE A 127 -0.77 -6.17 -6.39
N SER A 128 -1.85 -6.02 -5.62
CA SER A 128 -2.07 -6.75 -4.37
C SER A 128 -3.03 -7.90 -4.62
N ILE A 129 -2.48 -9.11 -4.67
CA ILE A 129 -3.21 -10.34 -4.97
C ILE A 129 -3.48 -11.07 -3.65
N LEU A 130 -4.76 -11.20 -3.31
CA LEU A 130 -5.20 -11.89 -2.10
C LEU A 130 -5.80 -13.24 -2.49
N ALA A 131 -5.27 -14.30 -1.89
CA ALA A 131 -5.77 -15.66 -2.09
C ALA A 131 -7.20 -15.83 -1.53
N PRO A 132 -7.92 -16.87 -2.00
CA PRO A 132 -9.13 -17.35 -1.36
C PRO A 132 -8.95 -17.61 0.14
N GLN A 133 -10.03 -17.50 0.90
CA GLN A 133 -10.10 -17.88 2.32
C GLN A 133 -8.99 -17.25 3.20
N TYR A 134 -8.54 -16.04 2.86
CA TYR A 134 -7.45 -15.38 3.56
C TYR A 134 -7.88 -14.10 4.28
N HIS A 135 -7.33 -13.95 5.48
CA HIS A 135 -7.63 -12.86 6.39
C HIS A 135 -6.34 -12.08 6.71
N ILE A 136 -6.33 -10.80 6.34
CA ILE A 136 -5.31 -9.85 6.81
C ILE A 136 -5.82 -9.24 8.11
N PRO A 137 -5.18 -9.55 9.26
CA PRO A 137 -5.67 -9.13 10.57
C PRO A 137 -5.59 -7.60 10.75
N PRO A 138 -6.26 -7.06 11.80
CA PRO A 138 -6.26 -5.63 12.09
C PRO A 138 -4.86 -5.02 12.20
N HIS A 139 -4.62 -3.95 11.44
CA HIS A 139 -3.36 -3.22 11.43
C HIS A 139 -3.56 -1.73 11.10
N LYS A 140 -2.47 -0.96 11.16
CA LYS A 140 -2.46 0.49 10.89
C LYS A 140 -1.27 0.88 10.03
N GLY A 141 -1.53 1.84 9.16
CA GLY A 141 -0.56 2.57 8.37
C GLY A 141 0.38 3.42 9.21
N PRO A 142 1.56 3.74 8.68
CA PRO A 142 2.59 4.48 9.43
C PRO A 142 2.33 5.99 9.52
N THR A 143 1.56 6.58 8.59
CA THR A 143 1.42 8.05 8.49
C THR A 143 0.20 8.50 7.70
N ARG A 144 -0.41 9.62 8.09
CA ARG A 144 -1.49 10.27 7.31
C ARG A 144 -0.96 11.12 6.17
N ALA A 145 0.35 11.11 5.93
CA ALA A 145 0.97 11.86 4.83
C ALA A 145 0.52 11.36 3.46
N VAL A 146 0.05 10.13 3.39
CA VAL A 146 -0.47 9.49 2.18
C VAL A 146 -1.95 9.15 2.33
N ILE A 147 -2.60 8.90 1.20
CA ILE A 147 -3.93 8.32 1.09
C ILE A 147 -3.78 7.01 0.34
N ARG A 148 -4.44 5.96 0.85
CA ARG A 148 -4.49 4.67 0.19
C ARG A 148 -5.66 4.61 -0.78
N VAL A 149 -5.37 4.12 -1.97
CA VAL A 149 -6.29 3.98 -3.08
C VAL A 149 -6.22 2.53 -3.55
N HIS A 150 -7.36 1.86 -3.61
CA HIS A 150 -7.49 0.57 -4.27
C HIS A 150 -8.33 0.77 -5.53
N LEU A 151 -7.74 0.51 -6.72
CA LEU A 151 -8.49 0.29 -7.94
C LEU A 151 -8.72 -1.23 -8.08
N PRO A 152 -9.96 -1.73 -7.92
CA PRO A 152 -10.22 -3.17 -7.97
C PRO A 152 -10.19 -3.68 -9.42
N LEU A 153 -9.37 -4.70 -9.65
CA LEU A 153 -9.15 -5.30 -10.97
C LEU A 153 -9.86 -6.64 -11.09
N VAL A 154 -9.85 -7.43 -10.02
CA VAL A 154 -10.56 -8.71 -9.91
C VAL A 154 -11.20 -8.76 -8.54
N VAL A 155 -12.51 -8.93 -8.48
CA VAL A 155 -13.28 -9.07 -7.23
C VAL A 155 -14.18 -10.30 -7.38
N PRO A 156 -14.22 -11.21 -6.38
CA PRO A 156 -15.12 -12.36 -6.37
C PRO A 156 -16.60 -11.94 -6.56
N GLU A 157 -17.42 -12.81 -7.18
CA GLU A 157 -18.86 -12.54 -7.39
C GLU A 157 -19.60 -12.35 -6.06
N ALA A 158 -19.27 -13.16 -5.06
CA ALA A 158 -19.74 -13.01 -3.67
C ALA A 158 -19.01 -11.86 -2.95
N ALA A 159 -19.12 -10.64 -3.47
CA ALA A 159 -18.37 -9.48 -2.98
C ALA A 159 -18.65 -9.15 -1.50
N ASP A 160 -19.80 -9.54 -0.94
CA ASP A 160 -20.12 -9.34 0.48
C ASP A 160 -19.25 -10.20 1.42
N ASP A 161 -18.73 -11.32 0.92
CA ASP A 161 -17.79 -12.20 1.63
C ASP A 161 -16.32 -11.78 1.40
N CYS A 162 -16.08 -10.73 0.60
CA CYS A 162 -14.77 -10.13 0.37
C CYS A 162 -14.78 -8.62 0.66
N TRP A 163 -14.40 -8.25 1.89
CA TRP A 163 -14.57 -6.91 2.42
C TRP A 163 -13.30 -6.29 3.04
N LEU A 164 -13.31 -4.97 3.14
CA LEU A 164 -12.36 -4.15 3.90
C LEU A 164 -13.13 -3.42 5.00
N ARG A 165 -12.64 -3.57 6.24
CA ARG A 165 -13.04 -2.73 7.36
C ARG A 165 -12.00 -1.64 7.57
N VAL A 166 -12.44 -0.39 7.70
CA VAL A 166 -11.60 0.75 8.11
C VAL A 166 -12.33 1.46 9.25
N ASP A 167 -11.70 1.46 10.42
CA ASP A 167 -12.33 1.89 11.68
C ASP A 167 -13.62 1.09 11.96
N ASP A 168 -14.76 1.78 12.02
CA ASP A 168 -16.10 1.24 12.24
C ASP A 168 -16.89 0.96 10.96
N GLN A 169 -16.31 1.20 9.77
CA GLN A 169 -16.99 1.07 8.49
C GLN A 169 -16.47 -0.15 7.70
N VAL A 170 -17.39 -0.91 7.12
CA VAL A 170 -17.10 -2.06 6.24
C VAL A 170 -17.58 -1.74 4.83
N ARG A 171 -16.74 -2.02 3.83
CA ARG A 171 -17.08 -1.89 2.41
C ARG A 171 -16.50 -3.04 1.61
N SER A 172 -17.19 -3.41 0.54
CA SER A 172 -16.70 -4.33 -0.49
C SER A 172 -16.23 -3.56 -1.72
N TRP A 173 -15.35 -4.19 -2.49
CA TRP A 173 -14.83 -3.60 -3.72
C TRP A 173 -15.81 -3.77 -4.88
N LYS A 174 -15.76 -2.83 -5.82
CA LYS A 174 -16.41 -2.96 -7.12
C LYS A 174 -15.37 -2.74 -8.21
N VAL A 175 -15.30 -3.68 -9.15
CA VAL A 175 -14.34 -3.64 -10.26
C VAL A 175 -14.44 -2.29 -10.98
N GLY A 176 -13.28 -1.66 -11.21
CA GLY A 176 -13.20 -0.37 -11.89
C GLY A 176 -13.56 0.85 -11.05
N GLN A 177 -13.95 0.71 -9.79
CA GLN A 177 -14.32 1.84 -8.92
C GLN A 177 -13.31 1.98 -7.79
N CYS A 178 -12.61 3.10 -7.78
CA CYS A 178 -11.60 3.42 -6.77
C CYS A 178 -12.22 3.50 -5.38
N MET A 179 -11.59 2.81 -4.43
CA MET A 179 -11.87 2.91 -3.01
C MET A 179 -10.71 3.64 -2.34
N LEU A 180 -10.97 4.82 -1.77
CA LEU A 180 -9.98 5.63 -1.08
C LEU A 180 -10.21 5.61 0.43
N PHE A 181 -9.14 5.42 1.19
CA PHE A 181 -9.23 5.37 2.65
C PHE A 181 -7.94 5.85 3.33
N ASP A 182 -8.09 6.24 4.58
CA ASP A 182 -6.97 6.58 5.46
C ASP A 182 -6.54 5.35 6.26
N ASP A 183 -5.44 4.74 5.83
CA ASP A 183 -4.94 3.51 6.41
C ASP A 183 -4.37 3.69 7.83
N THR A 184 -4.29 4.92 8.38
CA THR A 184 -3.90 5.13 9.78
C THR A 184 -5.00 4.78 10.78
N TYR A 185 -6.24 4.66 10.29
CA TYR A 185 -7.29 3.97 11.03
C TYR A 185 -6.98 2.48 11.07
N GLU A 186 -7.48 1.81 12.11
CA GLU A 186 -7.34 0.35 12.15
C GLU A 186 -8.12 -0.26 11.01
N HIS A 187 -7.48 -1.12 10.23
CA HIS A 187 -8.11 -1.75 9.09
C HIS A 187 -7.77 -3.23 8.99
N GLU A 188 -8.70 -3.96 8.41
CA GLU A 188 -8.72 -5.42 8.35
C GLU A 188 -9.36 -5.83 7.02
N VAL A 189 -8.84 -6.88 6.40
CA VAL A 189 -9.34 -7.35 5.10
C VAL A 189 -9.64 -8.82 5.19
N ARG A 190 -10.81 -9.21 4.67
CA ARG A 190 -11.14 -10.61 4.46
C ARG A 190 -11.47 -10.90 3.01
N ASN A 191 -11.07 -12.09 2.60
CA ASN A 191 -11.60 -12.76 1.44
C ASN A 191 -12.03 -14.15 1.89
N ASP A 192 -13.30 -14.28 2.30
CA ASP A 192 -13.90 -15.55 2.74
C ASP A 192 -14.53 -16.29 1.54
N THR A 193 -14.18 -15.90 0.30
CA THR A 193 -14.62 -16.56 -0.95
C THR A 193 -13.59 -17.57 -1.45
N ASP A 194 -14.00 -18.34 -2.46
CA ASP A 194 -13.16 -19.35 -3.13
C ASP A 194 -12.33 -18.80 -4.30
N ASP A 195 -12.53 -17.52 -4.63
CA ASP A 195 -11.82 -16.83 -5.70
C ASP A 195 -10.78 -15.83 -5.15
N MET A 196 -9.76 -15.53 -5.96
CA MET A 196 -8.78 -14.50 -5.59
C MET A 196 -9.36 -13.10 -5.77
N ARG A 197 -8.80 -12.15 -5.03
CA ARG A 197 -9.08 -10.72 -5.18
C ARG A 197 -7.83 -9.96 -5.53
N VAL A 198 -7.88 -9.17 -6.60
CA VAL A 198 -6.76 -8.33 -7.05
C VAL A 198 -7.18 -6.87 -7.09
N VAL A 199 -6.38 -6.03 -6.41
CA VAL A 199 -6.48 -4.56 -6.52
C VAL A 199 -5.14 -4.01 -6.99
N LEU A 200 -5.16 -2.96 -7.80
CA LEU A 200 -4.03 -2.06 -7.91
C LEU A 200 -4.04 -1.17 -6.66
N PHE A 201 -3.13 -1.50 -5.75
CA PHE A 201 -2.89 -0.75 -4.53
C PHE A 201 -2.01 0.44 -4.88
N VAL A 202 -2.42 1.63 -4.45
CA VAL A 202 -1.65 2.86 -4.64
C VAL A 202 -1.68 3.69 -3.37
N ASP A 203 -0.54 4.24 -2.95
CA ASP A 203 -0.50 5.34 -2.01
C ASP A 203 -0.09 6.63 -2.75
N VAL A 204 -0.87 7.70 -2.58
CA VAL A 204 -0.59 9.04 -3.12
C VAL A 204 -0.44 10.07 -2.00
N ASP A 205 0.30 11.15 -2.24
CA ASP A 205 0.42 12.25 -1.29
C ASP A 205 -0.97 12.79 -0.88
N ARG A 206 -1.22 12.92 0.42
CA ARG A 206 -2.45 13.54 0.94
C ARG A 206 -2.50 15.01 0.55
N PRO A 207 -3.52 15.48 -0.19
CA PRO A 207 -3.70 16.90 -0.47
C PRO A 207 -3.75 17.71 0.83
N SER A 208 -2.86 18.70 0.93
CA SER A 208 -2.65 19.50 2.15
C SER A 208 -2.32 20.96 1.83
N ASP A 209 -2.49 21.85 2.80
CA ASP A 209 -2.00 23.24 2.71
C ASP A 209 -0.46 23.30 2.60
N LEU A 210 0.11 24.49 2.37
CA LEU A 210 1.55 24.62 2.13
C LEU A 210 2.39 24.08 3.29
N VAL A 211 1.96 24.34 4.52
CA VAL A 211 2.64 23.90 5.75
C VAL A 211 2.54 22.38 5.88
N GLY A 212 1.34 21.83 5.68
CA GLY A 212 1.09 20.39 5.69
C GLY A 212 1.90 19.64 4.64
N ARG A 213 2.03 20.19 3.42
CA ARG A 213 2.85 19.56 2.36
C ARG A 213 4.32 19.46 2.75
N TRP A 214 4.91 20.52 3.28
CA TRP A 214 6.31 20.49 3.75
C TRP A 214 6.51 19.49 4.89
N PHE A 215 5.59 19.50 5.85
CA PHE A 215 5.62 18.56 6.97
C PHE A 215 5.47 17.11 6.51
N ASN A 216 4.53 16.81 5.61
CA ASN A 216 4.31 15.48 5.08
C ASN A 216 5.54 14.98 4.31
N ARG A 217 6.16 15.83 3.47
CA ARG A 217 7.41 15.49 2.78
C ARG A 217 8.53 15.11 3.75
N LEU A 218 8.67 15.83 4.86
CA LEU A 218 9.64 15.49 5.90
C LEU A 218 9.32 14.14 6.54
N ILE A 219 8.06 13.89 6.92
CA ILE A 219 7.64 12.61 7.51
C ILE A 219 7.89 11.45 6.53
N VAL A 220 7.51 11.60 5.27
CA VAL A 220 7.75 10.58 4.23
C VAL A 220 9.25 10.33 4.04
N ALA A 221 10.08 11.38 3.99
CA ALA A 221 11.53 11.23 3.89
C ALA A 221 12.12 10.48 5.09
N LEU A 222 11.64 10.75 6.31
CA LEU A 222 12.06 10.04 7.52
C LEU A 222 11.65 8.56 7.46
N VAL A 223 10.40 8.26 7.09
CA VAL A 223 9.93 6.88 6.90
C VAL A 223 10.76 6.16 5.85
N ARG A 224 10.97 6.77 4.69
CA ARG A 224 11.81 6.22 3.60
C ARG A 224 13.25 5.95 4.03
N SER A 225 13.81 6.77 4.92
CA SER A 225 15.17 6.60 5.40
C SER A 225 15.34 5.47 6.43
N SER A 226 14.23 4.95 6.98
CA SER A 226 14.22 3.92 8.01
C SER A 226 14.35 2.50 7.45
N ALA A 227 14.72 1.54 8.31
CA ALA A 227 14.81 0.12 7.96
C ALA A 227 13.47 -0.43 7.42
N TYR A 228 12.36 0.11 7.91
CA TYR A 228 11.00 -0.23 7.48
C TYR A 228 10.80 -0.17 5.96
N VAL A 229 11.51 0.75 5.27
CA VAL A 229 11.42 0.91 3.80
C VAL A 229 12.62 0.30 3.07
N LYS A 230 13.82 0.45 3.65
CA LYS A 230 15.06 -0.04 3.02
C LYS A 230 15.08 -1.57 2.91
N ASP A 231 14.58 -2.28 3.92
CA ASP A 231 14.61 -3.74 3.93
C ASP A 231 13.70 -4.34 2.84
N PRO A 232 12.43 -3.88 2.66
CA PRO A 232 11.61 -4.28 1.52
C PRO A 232 12.23 -4.06 0.15
N LEU A 233 12.84 -2.90 -0.08
CA LEU A 233 13.49 -2.60 -1.36
C LEU A 233 14.66 -3.56 -1.63
N ASN A 234 15.49 -3.81 -0.62
CA ASN A 234 16.62 -4.73 -0.74
C ASN A 234 16.17 -6.17 -1.02
N ASN A 235 15.13 -6.63 -0.32
CA ASN A 235 14.57 -7.97 -0.46
C ASN A 235 13.96 -8.17 -1.86
N LEU A 236 13.23 -7.17 -2.36
CA LEU A 236 12.62 -7.22 -3.67
C LEU A 236 13.68 -7.26 -4.79
N ALA A 237 14.70 -6.40 -4.69
CA ALA A 237 15.82 -6.43 -5.63
C ALA A 237 16.57 -7.78 -5.60
N ALA A 238 16.70 -8.41 -4.43
CA ALA A 238 17.31 -9.72 -4.30
C ALA A 238 16.43 -10.86 -4.87
N TRP A 239 15.11 -10.74 -4.74
CA TRP A 239 14.16 -11.67 -5.35
C TRP A 239 14.27 -11.66 -6.88
N ASN A 240 14.16 -10.47 -7.48
CA ASN A 240 14.24 -10.31 -8.92
C ASN A 240 15.57 -10.81 -9.52
N ARG A 241 16.70 -10.57 -8.85
CA ARG A 241 18.00 -11.11 -9.27
C ARG A 241 18.04 -12.64 -9.29
N ARG A 242 17.36 -13.31 -8.35
CA ARG A 242 17.32 -14.78 -8.30
C ARG A 242 16.50 -15.37 -9.43
N ASN A 243 15.35 -14.78 -9.74
CA ASN A 243 14.49 -15.26 -10.84
C ASN A 243 15.21 -15.13 -12.19
N ARG A 244 15.93 -14.01 -12.40
CA ARG A 244 16.77 -13.84 -13.61
C ARG A 244 17.85 -14.90 -13.77
N ALA A 245 18.50 -15.31 -12.67
CA ALA A 245 19.54 -16.32 -12.72
C ALA A 245 18.96 -17.71 -13.06
N ALA A 246 17.70 -17.98 -12.68
CA ALA A 246 16.99 -19.20 -13.04
C ALA A 246 16.61 -19.22 -14.53
N ASP A 247 16.19 -18.08 -15.09
CA ASP A 247 15.83 -17.94 -16.51
C ASP A 247 17.04 -18.05 -17.47
N GLN A 248 18.24 -17.66 -17.03
CA GLN A 248 19.47 -17.74 -17.85
C GLN A 248 20.19 -19.09 -17.76
N GLY A 249 19.73 -19.98 -16.88
CA GLY A 249 20.30 -21.31 -16.64
C GLY A 249 19.44 -22.47 -17.12
N SER A 250 18.28 -22.20 -17.72
CA SER A 250 17.36 -23.17 -18.33
C SER A 250 17.40 -23.06 -19.86
#